data_AF-A0A8M1K9E2-F1
#
_entry.id   AF-A0A8M1K9E2-F1
#
_cell.length_a   1.000
_cell.length_b   1.000
_cell.length_c   1.000
_cell.angle_alpha   90.00
_cell.angle_beta   90.00
_cell.angle_gamma   90.00
#
_symmetry.space_group_name_H-M   'P 1'
#
loop_
_entity.id
_entity.type
_entity.pdbx_description
1 polymer ?
#
loop_
_entity_poly.entity_id
_entity_poly.type
_entity_poly.pdbx_seq_one_letter_code
_entity_poly.pdbx_strand_id
1 'polypeptide(L)'
;MCLSSHRENQLTQEQKQILNHNTERDHVVKIMAFAGTGKTTTLIGYAKQRPKLRFLYVVFNKSAQMQAKDIFPGNVSCKTIHALALAALGKRYRKKLHFTSLNLSSVFAVMPAGQRSIVWANVVTKTINNFWASTHKRIVAKHVPESYKDTHGNMCQPNKTEKKMVLKHAMDIWKKMKQVQPTSELAYRMYHDGYLKLWQLKGAKMKELYDVIFIDEAQDCTPVAIDSLMSQQCAKILVGDPHQHIYSFRGAINNLDMIQHTHIFYLTQSFRFGPEIAYVGATILEVGKRERKTLIGGGEQGSVQGQDTEMWSRFRTGVGGADGRLAVLSRTNFSIFNEAVRLINLESTSRIHIIGGIEAFGMSTIHDIWALKQNLQIKDPFIRRFSEGGVGGMTGYRGLRKYAEITENQEDGLLWKIDAVEKYGERIPDLLKLIRRGHQTRQQNADFILGTVHKAKGLEFDTVVIMDDFGTLKAFLAQEHGGNQSLVEDDDWNLMYVAVTRAKRTLFMSGTITDILARAGEYFLRSKLTTVPAESPAPQCAIEGCSNPINTETRLSMHRLPITYVDGREQGGAVCLACVHRMAGHLAFLMSPGIERVPFP
;
A
#
# COMPACT_ATOMS: atom_id res chain seq x y z
N MET A 1 20.20 11.96 -3.35
CA MET A 1 21.48 11.85 -4.08
C MET A 1 22.53 11.38 -3.10
N CYS A 2 22.95 10.14 -3.27
CA CYS A 2 24.25 9.56 -2.93
C CYS A 2 24.24 8.24 -3.71
N LEU A 3 24.60 8.33 -4.99
CA LEU A 3 24.97 7.17 -5.77
C LEU A 3 26.34 6.77 -5.22
N SER A 4 26.39 5.76 -4.37
CA SER A 4 27.64 5.13 -3.96
C SER A 4 28.34 4.62 -5.22
N SER A 5 29.52 5.16 -5.46
CA SER A 5 30.49 4.72 -6.44
C SER A 5 30.92 3.27 -6.17
N HIS A 6 31.10 2.50 -7.26
CA HIS A 6 31.68 1.14 -7.35
C HIS A 6 30.76 -0.08 -7.55
N ARG A 7 29.75 0.02 -8.42
CA ARG A 7 29.42 -1.07 -9.36
C ARG A 7 28.98 -0.47 -10.69
N GLU A 8 29.84 -0.51 -11.71
CA GLU A 8 29.40 -0.25 -13.08
C GLU A 8 28.37 -1.32 -13.49
N ASN A 9 27.15 -0.85 -13.80
CA ASN A 9 26.04 -1.49 -14.53
C ASN A 9 26.28 -2.89 -15.14
N GLN A 10 26.27 -3.96 -14.33
CA GLN A 10 25.92 -5.27 -14.87
C GLN A 10 24.40 -5.38 -14.94
N LEU A 11 23.87 -5.12 -16.13
CA LEU A 11 22.49 -5.46 -16.47
C LEU A 11 22.28 -6.96 -16.28
N THR A 12 21.16 -7.35 -15.67
CA THR A 12 20.78 -8.77 -15.61
C THR A 12 20.54 -9.33 -17.01
N GLN A 13 20.52 -10.66 -17.15
CA GLN A 13 20.15 -11.30 -18.41
C GLN A 13 18.73 -10.91 -18.85
N GLU A 14 17.81 -10.81 -17.90
CA GLU A 14 16.43 -10.36 -18.14
C GLU A 14 16.39 -8.92 -18.66
N GLN A 15 17.16 -8.00 -18.07
CA GLN A 15 17.27 -6.63 -18.57
C GLN A 15 17.88 -6.59 -19.97
N LYS A 16 18.92 -7.39 -20.24
CA LYS A 16 19.55 -7.48 -21.57
C LYS A 16 18.56 -7.99 -22.62
N GLN A 17 17.74 -8.99 -22.30
CA GLN A 17 16.69 -9.48 -23.21
C GLN A 17 15.70 -8.37 -23.58
N ILE A 18 15.26 -7.56 -22.61
CA ILE A 18 14.37 -6.43 -22.86
C ILE A 18 15.05 -5.38 -23.72
N LEU A 19 16.31 -5.01 -23.43
CA LEU A 19 17.04 -3.99 -24.19
C LEU A 19 17.28 -4.42 -25.64
N ASN A 20 17.54 -5.71 -25.87
CA ASN A 20 17.76 -6.28 -27.20
C ASN A 20 16.48 -6.46 -28.03
N HIS A 21 15.29 -6.35 -27.41
CA HIS A 21 14.02 -6.45 -28.14
C HIS A 21 13.76 -5.20 -28.98
N ASN A 22 13.72 -5.36 -30.31
CA ASN A 22 13.33 -4.30 -31.23
C ASN A 22 11.81 -4.23 -31.36
N THR A 23 11.24 -3.11 -30.92
CA THR A 23 9.79 -2.94 -30.86
C THR A 23 9.24 -2.37 -32.16
N GLU A 24 8.19 -3.01 -32.69
CA GLU A 24 7.43 -2.56 -33.87
C GLU A 24 6.18 -1.77 -33.47
N ARG A 25 5.57 -1.08 -34.43
CA ARG A 25 4.52 -0.08 -34.16
C ARG A 25 3.27 -0.64 -33.49
N ASP A 26 2.93 -1.88 -33.77
CA ASP A 26 1.77 -2.61 -33.22
C ASP A 26 2.12 -3.41 -31.95
N HIS A 27 3.40 -3.45 -31.55
CA HIS A 27 3.81 -4.17 -30.36
C HIS A 27 3.21 -3.57 -29.09
N VAL A 28 2.73 -4.49 -28.26
CA VAL A 28 2.36 -4.26 -26.86
C VAL A 28 3.23 -5.20 -26.03
N VAL A 29 4.22 -4.62 -25.36
CA VAL A 29 5.21 -5.33 -24.54
C VAL A 29 4.83 -5.17 -23.08
N LYS A 30 4.78 -6.28 -22.33
CA LYS A 30 4.66 -6.26 -20.88
C LYS A 30 5.98 -6.61 -20.23
N ILE A 31 6.35 -5.88 -19.19
CA ILE A 31 7.49 -6.16 -18.33
C ILE A 31 6.93 -6.35 -16.91
N MET A 32 6.78 -7.61 -16.52
CA MET A 32 6.32 -8.02 -15.20
C MET A 32 7.50 -7.98 -14.24
N ALA A 33 7.53 -7.01 -13.33
CA ALA A 33 8.73 -6.71 -12.57
C ALA A 33 8.46 -6.71 -11.07
N PHE A 34 9.22 -7.50 -10.31
CA PHE A 34 9.12 -7.47 -8.85
C PHE A 34 9.74 -6.20 -8.24
N ALA A 35 9.66 -6.08 -6.92
CA ALA A 35 10.17 -4.95 -6.17
C ALA A 35 11.69 -4.81 -6.30
N GLY A 36 12.17 -3.58 -6.56
CA GLY A 36 13.60 -3.28 -6.61
C GLY A 36 14.34 -3.80 -7.85
N THR A 37 13.65 -4.32 -8.86
CA THR A 37 14.28 -5.01 -10.03
C THR A 37 14.79 -4.07 -11.13
N GLY A 38 14.78 -2.76 -10.89
CA GLY A 38 15.34 -1.78 -11.83
C GLY A 38 14.44 -1.41 -13.01
N LYS A 39 13.11 -1.48 -12.88
CA LYS A 39 12.11 -1.06 -13.89
C LYS A 39 12.51 0.20 -14.67
N THR A 40 12.66 1.31 -13.96
CA THR A 40 12.96 2.62 -14.54
C THR A 40 14.34 2.64 -15.21
N THR A 41 15.34 2.00 -14.60
CA THR A 41 16.70 1.86 -15.17
C THR A 41 16.67 1.09 -16.50
N THR A 42 15.87 0.03 -16.58
CA THR A 42 15.64 -0.74 -17.81
C THR A 42 15.03 0.14 -18.91
N LEU A 43 14.00 0.93 -18.60
CA LEU A 43 13.38 1.86 -19.56
C LEU A 43 14.34 2.96 -20.04
N ILE A 44 15.16 3.51 -19.14
CA ILE A 44 16.19 4.49 -19.48
C ILE A 44 17.22 3.87 -20.43
N GLY A 45 17.71 2.65 -20.13
CA GLY A 45 18.63 1.92 -20.99
C GLY A 45 18.03 1.65 -22.38
N TYR A 46 16.77 1.23 -22.42
CA TYR A 46 16.04 0.97 -23.67
C TYR A 46 15.96 2.22 -24.56
N ALA A 47 15.61 3.38 -24.00
CA ALA A 47 15.51 4.63 -24.74
C ALA A 47 16.88 5.18 -25.18
N LYS A 48 17.92 5.04 -24.34
CA LYS A 48 19.29 5.47 -24.66
C LYS A 48 19.88 4.72 -25.86
N GLN A 49 19.57 3.43 -26.01
CA GLN A 49 20.00 2.64 -27.18
C GLN A 49 19.29 3.04 -28.49
N ARG A 50 18.23 3.85 -28.42
CA ARG A 50 17.38 4.21 -29.56
C ARG A 50 17.21 5.74 -29.68
N PRO A 51 18.30 6.51 -29.86
CA PRO A 51 18.26 7.98 -29.84
C PRO A 51 17.43 8.61 -30.97
N LYS A 52 17.16 7.85 -32.05
CA LYS A 52 16.34 8.30 -33.18
C LYS A 52 14.83 8.18 -32.94
N LEU A 53 14.40 7.38 -31.95
CA LEU A 53 12.98 7.21 -31.62
C LEU A 53 12.53 8.27 -30.60
N ARG A 54 11.28 8.67 -30.72
CA ARG A 54 10.60 9.58 -29.79
C ARG A 54 9.75 8.79 -28.80
N PHE A 55 10.05 8.95 -27.53
CA PHE A 55 9.37 8.24 -26.45
C PHE A 55 8.43 9.17 -25.67
N LEU A 56 7.31 8.62 -25.20
CA LEU A 56 6.49 9.21 -24.15
C LEU A 56 6.57 8.32 -22.91
N TYR A 57 7.07 8.85 -21.80
CA TYR A 57 7.07 8.18 -20.51
C TYR A 57 5.91 8.70 -19.66
N VAL A 58 4.95 7.82 -19.38
CA VAL A 58 3.74 8.13 -18.62
C VAL A 58 3.87 7.59 -17.20
N VAL A 59 3.69 8.50 -16.23
CA VAL A 59 3.74 8.18 -14.79
C VAL A 59 2.49 8.66 -14.06
N PHE A 60 2.24 8.05 -12.91
CA PHE A 60 1.03 8.28 -12.13
C PHE A 60 0.98 9.65 -11.44
N ASN A 61 2.11 10.13 -10.91
CA ASN A 61 2.12 11.34 -10.08
C ASN A 61 3.15 12.38 -10.56
N LYS A 62 2.93 13.63 -10.15
CA LYS A 62 3.76 14.78 -10.55
C LYS A 62 5.19 14.70 -10.03
N SER A 63 5.39 14.14 -8.84
CA SER A 63 6.72 13.98 -8.24
C SER A 63 7.60 13.04 -9.08
N ALA A 64 7.07 11.85 -9.40
CA ALA A 64 7.70 10.88 -10.29
C ALA A 64 7.98 11.48 -11.68
N GLN A 65 7.05 12.29 -12.21
CA GLN A 65 7.25 12.97 -13.50
C GLN A 65 8.43 13.94 -13.46
N MET A 66 8.60 14.69 -12.37
CA MET A 66 9.71 15.63 -12.21
C MET A 66 11.03 14.88 -12.12
N GLN A 67 11.12 13.86 -11.26
CA GLN A 67 12.31 13.01 -11.14
C GLN A 67 12.69 12.35 -12.47
N ALA A 68 11.70 11.86 -13.22
CA ALA A 68 11.92 11.24 -14.52
C ALA A 68 12.51 12.19 -15.56
N LYS A 69 12.16 13.49 -15.53
CA LYS A 69 12.74 14.48 -16.45
C LYS A 69 14.25 14.64 -16.28
N ASP A 70 14.75 14.43 -15.07
CA ASP A 70 16.16 14.64 -14.75
C ASP A 70 17.03 13.43 -15.13
N ILE A 71 16.44 12.23 -15.27
CA ILE A 71 17.17 10.97 -15.46
C ILE A 71 16.98 10.34 -16.86
N PHE A 72 15.88 10.62 -17.55
CA PHE A 72 15.63 10.10 -18.89
C PHE A 72 16.39 10.92 -19.97
N PRO A 73 16.79 10.28 -21.08
CA PRO A 73 17.44 10.98 -22.19
C PRO A 73 16.50 11.98 -22.90
N GLY A 74 17.09 12.94 -23.61
CA GLY A 74 16.35 14.05 -24.24
C GLY A 74 15.33 13.66 -25.31
N ASN A 75 15.36 12.43 -25.82
CA ASN A 75 14.37 11.89 -26.75
C ASN A 75 13.10 11.34 -26.04
N VAL A 76 12.98 11.50 -24.72
CA VAL A 76 11.85 11.03 -23.91
C VAL A 76 11.08 12.19 -23.31
N SER A 77 9.78 12.26 -23.60
CA SER A 77 8.85 13.19 -22.96
C SER A 77 8.23 12.58 -21.72
N CYS A 78 8.50 13.12 -20.52
CA CYS A 78 7.90 12.62 -19.28
C CYS A 78 6.64 13.43 -18.90
N LYS A 79 5.47 12.77 -18.85
CA LYS A 79 4.17 13.41 -18.58
C LYS A 79 3.30 12.52 -17.66
N THR A 80 2.35 13.12 -16.94
CA THR A 80 1.26 12.34 -16.32
C THR A 80 0.09 12.21 -17.29
N ILE A 81 -0.73 11.17 -17.13
CA ILE A 81 -1.89 10.99 -18.02
C ILE A 81 -2.90 12.15 -17.90
N HIS A 82 -3.14 12.65 -16.70
CA HIS A 82 -3.99 13.83 -16.50
C HIS A 82 -3.39 15.08 -17.17
N ALA A 83 -2.06 15.23 -17.22
CA ALA A 83 -1.44 16.34 -17.94
C ALA A 83 -1.68 16.24 -19.46
N LEU A 84 -1.68 15.03 -20.03
CA LEU A 84 -2.03 14.80 -21.44
C LEU A 84 -3.49 15.19 -21.70
N ALA A 85 -4.41 14.72 -20.87
CA ALA A 85 -5.84 15.05 -20.99
C ALA A 85 -6.11 16.55 -20.78
N LEU A 86 -5.43 17.19 -19.82
CA LEU A 86 -5.53 18.63 -19.55
C LEU A 86 -4.97 19.46 -20.71
N ALA A 87 -3.88 19.05 -21.34
CA ALA A 87 -3.35 19.73 -22.52
C ALA A 87 -4.32 19.68 -23.71
N ALA A 88 -5.10 18.60 -23.83
CA ALA A 88 -6.11 18.42 -24.86
C ALA A 88 -7.42 19.19 -24.57
N LEU A 89 -7.91 19.19 -23.32
CA LEU A 89 -9.25 19.70 -22.98
C LEU A 89 -9.28 20.88 -21.99
N GLY A 90 -8.24 21.09 -21.21
CA GLY A 90 -8.22 22.00 -20.07
C GLY A 90 -8.55 23.45 -20.43
N LYS A 91 -8.07 23.95 -21.58
CA LYS A 91 -8.38 25.31 -22.05
C LYS A 91 -9.89 25.56 -22.18
N ARG A 92 -10.65 24.54 -22.59
CA ARG A 92 -12.11 24.65 -22.78
C ARG A 92 -12.85 24.79 -21.44
N TYR A 93 -12.37 24.16 -20.37
CA TYR A 93 -13.04 24.16 -19.06
C TYR A 93 -12.40 25.10 -18.05
N ARG A 94 -11.49 26.01 -18.45
CA ARG A 94 -10.66 26.84 -17.55
C ARG A 94 -11.43 27.52 -16.41
N LYS A 95 -12.64 28.03 -16.67
CA LYS A 95 -13.51 28.72 -15.68
C LYS A 95 -14.28 27.77 -14.74
N LYS A 96 -14.16 26.45 -14.96
CA LYS A 96 -14.92 25.39 -14.29
C LYS A 96 -14.03 24.27 -13.74
N LEU A 97 -12.72 24.35 -13.95
CA LEU A 97 -11.78 23.33 -13.47
C LEU A 97 -11.79 23.28 -11.94
N HIS A 98 -11.81 22.07 -11.41
CA HIS A 98 -11.61 21.82 -10.00
C HIS A 98 -10.59 20.70 -9.84
N PHE A 99 -9.52 20.98 -9.11
CA PHE A 99 -8.34 20.11 -9.05
C PHE A 99 -8.37 19.12 -7.87
N THR A 100 -9.53 18.92 -7.27
CA THR A 100 -9.77 17.97 -6.17
C THR A 100 -10.57 16.76 -6.68
N SER A 101 -10.92 15.83 -5.79
CA SER A 101 -11.90 14.76 -6.07
C SER A 101 -13.33 15.27 -5.89
N LEU A 102 -14.28 14.61 -6.55
CA LEU A 102 -15.70 14.89 -6.33
C LEU A 102 -16.06 14.55 -4.87
N ASN A 103 -16.52 15.54 -4.12
CA ASN A 103 -16.89 15.35 -2.72
C ASN A 103 -18.39 15.14 -2.56
N LEU A 104 -18.75 14.35 -1.54
CA LEU A 104 -20.13 13.99 -1.21
C LEU A 104 -20.97 15.23 -0.94
N SER A 105 -20.45 16.17 -0.15
CA SER A 105 -21.15 17.39 0.23
C SER A 105 -21.64 18.20 -0.97
N SER A 106 -20.84 18.26 -2.05
CA SER A 106 -21.23 18.95 -3.30
C SER A 106 -22.37 18.23 -4.02
N VAL A 107 -22.35 16.89 -4.04
CA VAL A 107 -23.41 16.07 -4.64
C VAL A 107 -24.69 16.22 -3.83
N PHE A 108 -24.62 16.15 -2.50
CA PHE A 108 -25.75 16.34 -1.60
C PHE A 108 -26.45 17.70 -1.85
N ALA A 109 -25.69 18.77 -2.04
CA ALA A 109 -26.24 20.12 -2.26
C ALA A 109 -27.09 20.23 -3.53
N VAL A 110 -26.79 19.47 -4.58
CA VAL A 110 -27.49 19.53 -5.86
C VAL A 110 -28.62 18.50 -6.03
N MET A 111 -28.79 17.59 -5.06
CA MET A 111 -29.89 16.62 -5.08
C MET A 111 -31.26 17.28 -4.80
N PRO A 112 -32.36 16.76 -5.36
CA PRO A 112 -33.71 17.29 -5.10
C PRO A 112 -34.10 17.16 -3.62
N ALA A 113 -34.79 18.16 -3.06
CA ALA A 113 -35.09 18.24 -1.63
C ALA A 113 -35.71 16.96 -1.04
N GLY A 114 -36.70 16.36 -1.69
CA GLY A 114 -37.34 15.11 -1.25
C GLY A 114 -36.49 13.83 -1.40
N GLN A 115 -35.28 13.93 -1.96
CA GLN A 115 -34.36 12.80 -2.17
C GLN A 115 -32.97 13.07 -1.57
N ARG A 116 -32.79 14.18 -0.84
CA ARG A 116 -31.53 14.53 -0.19
C ARG A 116 -31.26 13.59 0.97
N SER A 117 -30.35 12.66 0.76
CA SER A 117 -29.82 11.76 1.78
C SER A 117 -28.31 11.66 1.60
N ILE A 118 -27.58 11.65 2.72
CA ILE A 118 -26.12 11.49 2.72
C ILE A 118 -25.73 10.12 2.16
N VAL A 119 -26.52 9.08 2.48
CA VAL A 119 -26.36 7.75 1.92
C VAL A 119 -26.45 7.80 0.40
N TRP A 120 -27.51 8.40 -0.15
CA TRP A 120 -27.68 8.48 -1.60
C TRP A 120 -26.66 9.40 -2.28
N ALA A 121 -26.26 10.50 -1.63
CA ALA A 121 -25.18 11.35 -2.13
C ALA A 121 -23.84 10.60 -2.19
N ASN A 122 -23.53 9.75 -1.19
CA ASN A 122 -22.36 8.88 -1.19
C ASN A 122 -22.42 7.90 -2.36
N VAL A 123 -23.54 7.18 -2.51
CA VAL A 123 -23.74 6.20 -3.58
C VAL A 123 -23.65 6.85 -4.97
N VAL A 124 -24.22 8.04 -5.16
CA VAL A 124 -24.11 8.81 -6.42
C VAL A 124 -22.65 9.24 -6.67
N THR A 125 -21.95 9.72 -5.64
CA THR A 125 -20.53 10.11 -5.74
C THR A 125 -19.66 8.92 -6.16
N LYS A 126 -19.79 7.78 -5.49
CA LYS A 126 -19.14 6.51 -5.85
C LYS A 126 -19.48 6.09 -7.29
N THR A 127 -20.75 6.20 -7.68
CA THR A 127 -21.21 5.86 -9.05
C THR A 127 -20.52 6.71 -10.12
N ILE A 128 -20.36 8.01 -9.90
CA ILE A 128 -19.67 8.90 -10.84
C ILE A 128 -18.17 8.56 -10.91
N ASN A 129 -17.52 8.33 -9.76
CA ASN A 129 -16.11 7.95 -9.72
C ASN A 129 -15.85 6.60 -10.43
N ASN A 130 -16.70 5.60 -10.18
CA ASN A 130 -16.65 4.30 -10.86
C ASN A 130 -16.81 4.45 -12.38
N PHE A 131 -17.71 5.32 -12.84
CA PHE A 131 -17.85 5.63 -14.26
C PHE A 131 -16.59 6.30 -14.83
N TRP A 132 -16.02 7.27 -14.13
CA TRP A 132 -14.81 7.97 -14.56
C TRP A 132 -13.62 7.03 -14.69
N ALA A 133 -13.49 6.05 -13.79
CA ALA A 133 -12.43 5.04 -13.85
C ALA A 133 -12.66 3.98 -14.95
N SER A 134 -13.90 3.75 -15.40
CA SER A 134 -14.26 2.70 -16.36
C SER A 134 -13.99 3.05 -17.83
N THR A 135 -14.05 2.05 -18.72
CA THR A 135 -14.04 2.21 -20.18
C THR A 135 -15.43 2.48 -20.79
N HIS A 136 -16.51 2.35 -20.02
CA HIS A 136 -17.88 2.47 -20.52
C HIS A 136 -18.18 3.85 -21.12
N LYS A 137 -18.93 3.90 -22.24
CA LYS A 137 -19.28 5.17 -22.91
C LYS A 137 -20.35 6.00 -22.17
N ARG A 138 -21.12 5.36 -21.29
CA ARG A 138 -22.23 5.95 -20.53
C ARG A 138 -22.22 5.41 -19.10
N ILE A 139 -22.87 6.11 -18.18
CA ILE A 139 -23.09 5.62 -16.82
C ILE A 139 -24.10 4.46 -16.89
N VAL A 140 -23.76 3.29 -16.35
CA VAL A 140 -24.58 2.07 -16.37
C VAL A 140 -24.72 1.50 -14.96
N ALA A 141 -25.65 0.55 -14.77
CA ALA A 141 -25.95 -0.05 -13.47
C ALA A 141 -24.72 -0.68 -12.78
N LYS A 142 -23.75 -1.21 -13.54
CA LYS A 142 -22.48 -1.73 -13.02
C LYS A 142 -21.62 -0.69 -12.27
N HIS A 143 -21.86 0.61 -12.46
CA HIS A 143 -21.15 1.64 -11.70
C HIS A 143 -21.74 1.89 -10.32
N VAL A 144 -23.00 1.51 -10.10
CA VAL A 144 -23.63 1.65 -8.78
C VAL A 144 -22.99 0.60 -7.87
N PRO A 145 -22.45 0.99 -6.69
CA PRO A 145 -21.92 0.04 -5.71
C PRO A 145 -22.89 -1.10 -5.44
N GLU A 146 -22.35 -2.33 -5.33
CA GLU A 146 -23.17 -3.52 -5.01
C GLU A 146 -23.73 -3.47 -3.60
N SER A 147 -23.01 -2.80 -2.70
CA SER A 147 -23.43 -2.55 -1.33
C SER A 147 -23.09 -1.13 -0.88
N TYR A 148 -23.78 -0.67 0.16
CA TYR A 148 -23.56 0.60 0.83
C TYR A 148 -23.99 0.51 2.30
N LYS A 149 -23.47 1.40 3.14
CA LYS A 149 -23.96 1.53 4.52
C LYS A 149 -25.18 2.44 4.62
N ASP A 150 -26.25 1.92 5.23
CA ASP A 150 -27.44 2.71 5.53
C ASP A 150 -27.18 3.72 6.66
N THR A 151 -28.22 4.46 7.07
CA THR A 151 -28.10 5.43 8.16
C THR A 151 -27.72 4.80 9.49
N HIS A 152 -27.86 3.49 9.70
CA HIS A 152 -27.48 2.79 10.93
C HIS A 152 -26.09 2.15 10.83
N GLY A 153 -25.38 2.33 9.70
CA GLY A 153 -24.09 1.69 9.45
C GLY A 153 -24.20 0.24 8.97
N ASN A 154 -25.41 -0.27 8.77
CA ASN A 154 -25.67 -1.62 8.31
C ASN A 154 -25.39 -1.73 6.81
N MET A 155 -24.80 -2.86 6.40
CA MET A 155 -24.54 -3.11 4.98
C MET A 155 -25.85 -3.47 4.26
N CYS A 156 -26.19 -2.72 3.21
CA CYS A 156 -27.39 -2.88 2.40
C CYS A 156 -27.03 -3.01 0.93
N GLN A 157 -27.95 -3.56 0.12
CA GLN A 157 -27.80 -3.65 -1.34
C GLN A 157 -28.89 -2.81 -2.03
N PRO A 158 -28.54 -2.02 -3.07
CA PRO A 158 -29.53 -1.17 -3.73
C PRO A 158 -30.44 -2.00 -4.64
N ASN A 159 -31.75 -1.81 -4.48
CA ASN A 159 -32.77 -2.45 -5.31
C ASN A 159 -32.84 -1.82 -6.73
N LYS A 160 -33.68 -2.39 -7.61
CA LYS A 160 -33.80 -1.92 -9.01
C LYS A 160 -34.27 -0.46 -9.12
N THR A 161 -35.16 -0.01 -8.24
CA THR A 161 -35.70 1.36 -8.24
C THR A 161 -34.65 2.37 -7.77
N GLU A 162 -33.94 2.03 -6.70
CA GLU A 162 -32.83 2.83 -6.17
C GLU A 162 -31.69 2.97 -7.17
N LYS A 163 -31.30 1.87 -7.83
CA LYS A 163 -30.31 1.91 -8.93
C LYS A 163 -30.74 2.87 -10.03
N LYS A 164 -32.02 2.87 -10.45
CA LYS A 164 -32.53 3.81 -11.46
C LYS A 164 -32.44 5.27 -10.98
N MET A 165 -32.79 5.55 -9.73
CA MET A 165 -32.69 6.89 -9.15
C MET A 165 -31.23 7.38 -9.12
N VAL A 166 -30.31 6.56 -8.61
CA VAL A 166 -28.88 6.88 -8.54
C VAL A 166 -28.32 7.16 -9.94
N LEU A 167 -28.65 6.31 -10.92
CA LEU A 167 -28.23 6.49 -12.30
C LEU A 167 -28.73 7.80 -12.90
N LYS A 168 -30.00 8.17 -12.65
CA LYS A 168 -30.58 9.43 -13.10
C LYS A 168 -29.78 10.63 -12.56
N HIS A 169 -29.54 10.67 -11.25
CA HIS A 169 -28.77 11.75 -10.62
C HIS A 169 -27.33 11.83 -11.13
N ALA A 170 -26.65 10.69 -11.23
CA ALA A 170 -25.28 10.63 -11.75
C ALA A 170 -25.20 11.12 -13.21
N MET A 171 -26.16 10.73 -14.05
CA MET A 171 -26.26 11.20 -15.44
C MET A 171 -26.53 12.69 -15.54
N ASP A 172 -27.43 13.23 -14.71
CA ASP A 172 -27.77 14.66 -14.71
C ASP A 172 -26.57 15.51 -14.27
N ILE A 173 -25.87 15.09 -13.21
CA ILE A 173 -24.64 15.71 -12.75
C ILE A 173 -23.59 15.67 -13.87
N TRP A 174 -23.34 14.51 -14.48
CA TRP A 174 -22.36 14.37 -15.57
C TRP A 174 -22.72 15.22 -16.80
N LYS A 175 -24.02 15.31 -17.14
CA LYS A 175 -24.52 16.16 -18.23
C LYS A 175 -24.19 17.62 -17.96
N LYS A 176 -24.48 18.12 -16.76
CA LYS A 176 -24.15 19.49 -16.34
C LYS A 176 -22.65 19.72 -16.23
N MET A 177 -21.87 18.75 -15.75
CA MET A 177 -20.40 18.84 -15.71
C MET A 177 -19.78 19.11 -17.07
N LYS A 178 -20.27 18.43 -18.13
CA LYS A 178 -19.79 18.62 -19.50
C LYS A 178 -20.10 19.98 -20.11
N GLN A 179 -21.06 20.73 -19.56
CA GLN A 179 -21.36 22.10 -20.01
C GLN A 179 -20.18 23.02 -19.70
N VAL A 180 -19.85 23.90 -20.66
CA VAL A 180 -18.65 24.77 -20.59
C VAL A 180 -18.91 26.04 -19.77
N GLN A 181 -20.19 26.41 -19.64
CA GLN A 181 -20.61 27.59 -18.90
C GLN A 181 -20.10 27.54 -17.45
N PRO A 182 -19.67 28.69 -16.88
CA PRO A 182 -19.36 28.79 -15.46
C PRO A 182 -20.54 28.36 -14.59
N THR A 183 -20.25 27.84 -13.40
CA THR A 183 -21.24 27.33 -12.44
C THR A 183 -20.73 27.64 -11.04
N SER A 184 -21.62 28.03 -10.13
CA SER A 184 -21.29 28.21 -8.72
C SER A 184 -21.28 26.87 -7.97
N GLU A 185 -22.07 25.90 -8.44
CA GLU A 185 -22.25 24.60 -7.84
C GLU A 185 -21.02 23.71 -8.05
N LEU A 186 -20.37 23.31 -6.96
CA LEU A 186 -19.17 22.48 -6.99
C LEU A 186 -19.40 21.13 -7.69
N ALA A 187 -20.56 20.50 -7.54
CA ALA A 187 -20.87 19.22 -8.18
C ALA A 187 -20.93 19.31 -9.70
N TYR A 188 -21.13 20.50 -10.29
CA TYR A 188 -21.16 20.66 -11.74
C TYR A 188 -19.80 21.08 -12.31
N ARG A 189 -18.76 21.24 -11.49
CA ARG A 189 -17.42 21.57 -11.96
C ARG A 189 -16.74 20.41 -12.71
N MET A 190 -15.70 20.71 -13.48
CA MET A 190 -14.93 19.71 -14.21
C MET A 190 -13.72 19.26 -13.39
N TYR A 191 -13.78 18.02 -12.90
CA TYR A 191 -12.77 17.40 -12.04
C TYR A 191 -11.65 16.72 -12.85
N HIS A 192 -10.54 16.37 -12.18
CA HIS A 192 -9.40 15.65 -12.78
C HIS A 192 -9.82 14.41 -13.57
N ASP A 193 -10.52 13.50 -12.92
CA ASP A 193 -10.94 12.24 -13.54
C ASP A 193 -12.08 12.46 -14.54
N GLY A 194 -12.88 13.52 -14.34
CA GLY A 194 -13.92 13.93 -15.27
C GLY A 194 -13.37 14.35 -16.63
N TYR A 195 -12.32 15.18 -16.69
CA TYR A 195 -11.74 15.55 -17.99
C TYR A 195 -10.91 14.43 -18.61
N LEU A 196 -10.29 13.56 -17.80
CA LEU A 196 -9.62 12.36 -18.30
C LEU A 196 -10.65 11.44 -18.99
N LYS A 197 -11.78 11.19 -18.33
CA LYS A 197 -12.90 10.46 -18.92
C LYS A 197 -13.42 11.12 -20.19
N LEU A 198 -13.58 12.44 -20.19
CA LEU A 198 -14.05 13.16 -21.38
C LEU A 198 -13.04 13.10 -22.55
N TRP A 199 -11.73 13.08 -22.26
CA TRP A 199 -10.68 12.92 -23.27
C TRP A 199 -10.71 11.51 -23.86
N GLN A 200 -10.84 10.47 -23.01
CA GLN A 200 -11.04 9.09 -23.43
C GLN A 200 -12.25 8.95 -24.37
N LEU A 201 -13.41 9.50 -23.98
CA LEU A 201 -14.63 9.47 -24.79
C LEU A 201 -14.51 10.20 -26.15
N LYS A 202 -13.54 11.11 -26.29
CA LYS A 202 -13.21 11.81 -27.54
C LYS A 202 -12.10 11.12 -28.35
N GLY A 203 -11.73 9.90 -27.98
CA GLY A 203 -10.71 9.08 -28.64
C GLY A 203 -9.28 9.37 -28.22
N ALA A 204 -9.08 10.04 -27.07
CA ALA A 204 -7.77 10.28 -26.44
C ALA A 204 -6.66 10.78 -27.38
N LYS A 205 -6.99 11.57 -28.41
CA LYS A 205 -6.00 12.01 -29.40
C LYS A 205 -4.93 12.90 -28.75
N MET A 206 -3.66 12.55 -28.97
CA MET A 206 -2.50 13.37 -28.59
C MET A 206 -2.13 14.32 -29.73
N LYS A 207 -1.59 15.49 -29.39
CA LYS A 207 -1.08 16.46 -30.38
C LYS A 207 0.29 16.08 -30.92
N GLU A 208 1.13 15.52 -30.06
CA GLU A 208 2.47 15.06 -30.39
C GLU A 208 2.40 13.59 -30.82
N LEU A 209 3.20 13.23 -31.82
CA LEU A 209 3.41 11.86 -32.24
C LEU A 209 4.60 11.27 -31.49
N TYR A 210 4.48 10.01 -31.08
CA TYR A 210 5.52 9.23 -30.42
C TYR A 210 5.63 7.88 -31.12
N ASP A 211 6.84 7.32 -31.14
CA ASP A 211 7.09 6.00 -31.71
C ASP A 211 6.79 4.90 -30.68
N VAL A 212 7.08 5.18 -29.40
CA VAL A 212 6.88 4.26 -28.28
C VAL A 212 6.35 5.00 -27.04
N ILE A 213 5.38 4.41 -26.36
CA ILE A 213 4.89 4.87 -25.05
C ILE A 213 5.36 3.89 -23.98
N PHE A 214 6.06 4.41 -22.96
CA PHE A 214 6.32 3.70 -21.72
C PHE A 214 5.20 4.01 -20.72
N ILE A 215 4.59 2.97 -20.18
CA ILE A 215 3.54 3.06 -19.16
C ILE A 215 4.11 2.43 -17.89
N ASP A 216 4.53 3.28 -16.95
CA ASP A 216 5.09 2.82 -15.67
C ASP A 216 4.01 2.67 -14.59
N GLU A 217 4.25 1.77 -13.65
CA GLU A 217 3.29 1.35 -12.62
C GLU A 217 1.91 1.02 -13.22
N ALA A 218 1.92 0.28 -14.34
CA ALA A 218 0.71 -0.02 -15.12
C ALA A 218 -0.37 -0.76 -14.32
N GLN A 219 0.01 -1.47 -13.26
CA GLN A 219 -0.93 -2.09 -12.32
C GLN A 219 -1.81 -1.06 -11.62
N ASP A 220 -1.31 0.15 -11.33
CA ASP A 220 -2.07 1.19 -10.60
C ASP A 220 -2.90 2.10 -11.53
N CYS A 221 -2.84 1.86 -12.84
CA CYS A 221 -3.62 2.65 -13.78
C CYS A 221 -5.12 2.32 -13.66
N THR A 222 -5.97 3.32 -13.85
CA THR A 222 -7.41 3.07 -14.00
C THR A 222 -7.71 2.51 -15.39
N PRO A 223 -8.79 1.74 -15.59
CA PRO A 223 -9.16 1.24 -16.91
C PRO A 223 -9.30 2.34 -17.99
N VAL A 224 -9.82 3.51 -17.62
CA VAL A 224 -9.90 4.69 -18.50
C VAL A 224 -8.51 5.18 -18.96
N ALA A 225 -7.51 5.08 -18.08
CA ALA A 225 -6.16 5.51 -18.37
C ALA A 225 -5.47 4.56 -19.35
N ILE A 226 -5.57 3.25 -19.08
CA ILE A 226 -5.06 2.21 -19.98
C ILE A 226 -5.72 2.33 -21.35
N ASP A 227 -7.06 2.38 -21.43
CA ASP A 227 -7.79 2.50 -22.70
C ASP A 227 -7.33 3.72 -23.52
N SER A 228 -7.13 4.87 -22.84
CA SER A 228 -6.64 6.08 -23.49
C SER A 228 -5.23 5.92 -24.08
N LEU A 229 -4.32 5.27 -23.36
CA LEU A 229 -2.93 5.06 -23.80
C LEU A 229 -2.83 3.96 -24.86
N MET A 230 -3.61 2.89 -24.72
CA MET A 230 -3.63 1.77 -25.67
C MET A 230 -4.22 2.16 -27.02
N SER A 231 -5.11 3.16 -27.06
CA SER A 231 -5.69 3.69 -28.30
C SER A 231 -4.70 4.43 -29.22
N GLN A 232 -3.50 4.78 -28.74
CA GLN A 232 -2.50 5.49 -29.54
C GLN A 232 -1.89 4.57 -30.61
N GLN A 233 -1.60 5.12 -31.80
CA GLN A 233 -1.10 4.36 -32.96
C GLN A 233 0.44 4.27 -32.97
N CYS A 234 1.00 3.71 -31.91
CA CYS A 234 2.43 3.52 -31.68
C CYS A 234 2.66 2.31 -30.77
N ALA A 235 3.91 1.91 -30.57
CA ALA A 235 4.22 0.81 -29.68
C ALA A 235 3.97 1.18 -28.22
N LYS A 236 3.70 0.17 -27.37
CA LYS A 236 3.53 0.37 -25.93
C LYS A 236 4.39 -0.62 -25.17
N ILE A 237 5.12 -0.12 -24.17
CA ILE A 237 5.83 -0.94 -23.18
C ILE A 237 5.23 -0.63 -21.82
N LEU A 238 4.52 -1.60 -21.27
CA LEU A 238 3.91 -1.54 -19.96
C LEU A 238 4.85 -2.20 -18.96
N VAL A 239 5.18 -1.50 -17.88
CA VAL A 239 6.04 -2.03 -16.82
C VAL A 239 5.38 -1.80 -15.47
N GLY A 240 5.52 -2.78 -14.58
CA GLY A 240 4.95 -2.68 -13.25
C GLY A 240 5.07 -3.97 -12.45
N ASP A 241 4.70 -3.89 -11.17
CA ASP A 241 4.68 -5.03 -10.27
C ASP A 241 3.23 -5.40 -9.95
N PRO A 242 2.68 -6.52 -10.45
CA PRO A 242 1.28 -6.90 -10.19
C PRO A 242 1.00 -7.13 -8.70
N HIS A 243 2.03 -7.37 -7.88
CA HIS A 243 1.90 -7.57 -6.44
C HIS A 243 2.09 -6.28 -5.64
N GLN A 244 2.40 -5.14 -6.27
CA GLN A 244 2.36 -3.84 -5.61
C GLN A 244 1.06 -3.09 -5.88
N HIS A 245 0.03 -3.70 -6.44
CA HIS A 245 -1.28 -3.04 -6.62
C HIS A 245 -1.97 -2.81 -5.27
N ILE A 246 -2.01 -1.56 -4.80
CA ILE A 246 -2.55 -1.19 -3.46
C ILE A 246 -3.48 0.03 -3.53
N TYR A 247 -3.97 0.36 -4.73
CA TYR A 247 -4.85 1.50 -4.96
C TYR A 247 -6.22 1.08 -5.52
N SER A 248 -6.68 -0.15 -5.22
CA SER A 248 -7.99 -0.65 -5.67
C SER A 248 -9.14 0.26 -5.27
N PHE A 249 -9.05 0.93 -4.10
CA PHE A 249 -10.02 1.92 -3.64
C PHE A 249 -10.18 3.14 -4.55
N ARG A 250 -9.24 3.39 -5.48
CA ARG A 250 -9.34 4.44 -6.51
C ARG A 250 -9.93 3.93 -7.84
N GLY A 251 -10.42 2.69 -7.87
CA GLY A 251 -10.94 2.05 -9.08
C GLY A 251 -9.83 1.59 -10.05
N ALA A 252 -8.59 1.49 -9.57
CA ALA A 252 -7.55 0.78 -10.29
C ALA A 252 -7.85 -0.74 -10.21
N ILE A 253 -7.64 -1.42 -11.31
CA ILE A 253 -7.72 -2.89 -11.42
C ILE A 253 -6.33 -3.32 -11.84
N ASN A 254 -5.86 -4.50 -11.41
CA ASN A 254 -4.57 -5.01 -11.87
C ASN A 254 -4.60 -5.27 -13.39
N ASN A 255 -4.30 -4.22 -14.17
CA ASN A 255 -4.43 -4.27 -15.63
C ASN A 255 -3.32 -5.11 -16.26
N LEU A 256 -2.20 -5.30 -15.55
CA LEU A 256 -1.08 -6.07 -16.07
C LEU A 256 -1.47 -7.51 -16.39
N ASP A 257 -2.46 -8.09 -15.72
CA ASP A 257 -2.92 -9.44 -16.02
C ASP A 257 -3.92 -9.46 -17.18
N MET A 258 -4.73 -8.40 -17.32
CA MET A 258 -5.86 -8.37 -18.25
C MET A 258 -5.53 -7.85 -19.65
N ILE A 259 -4.50 -7.01 -19.80
CA ILE A 259 -4.17 -6.37 -21.09
C ILE A 259 -3.67 -7.41 -22.10
N GLN A 260 -4.18 -7.42 -23.33
CA GLN A 260 -3.59 -8.25 -24.38
C GLN A 260 -2.20 -7.74 -24.75
N HIS A 261 -1.26 -8.65 -24.99
CA HIS A 261 0.13 -8.31 -25.27
C HIS A 261 0.69 -9.20 -26.37
N THR A 262 1.70 -8.66 -27.07
CA THR A 262 2.49 -9.36 -28.09
C THR A 262 3.70 -10.05 -27.48
N HIS A 263 4.29 -9.45 -26.44
CA HIS A 263 5.52 -9.92 -25.81
C HIS A 263 5.44 -9.70 -24.30
N ILE A 264 6.01 -10.63 -23.53
CA ILE A 264 6.10 -10.56 -22.07
C ILE A 264 7.52 -10.85 -21.63
N PHE A 265 8.03 -10.01 -20.73
CA PHE A 265 9.31 -10.16 -20.07
C PHE A 265 9.12 -10.12 -18.57
N TYR A 266 10.06 -10.71 -17.84
CA TYR A 266 10.08 -10.71 -16.39
C TYR A 266 11.34 -10.02 -15.87
N LEU A 267 11.22 -9.31 -14.76
CA LEU A 267 12.36 -8.83 -13.98
C LEU A 267 12.20 -9.39 -12.57
N THR A 268 13.07 -10.34 -12.19
CA THR A 268 12.93 -11.10 -10.94
C THR A 268 13.98 -10.75 -9.90
N GLN A 269 15.17 -10.30 -10.33
CA GLN A 269 16.28 -9.99 -9.45
C GLN A 269 16.22 -8.55 -8.90
N SER A 270 16.05 -8.43 -7.58
CA SER A 270 16.05 -7.15 -6.85
C SER A 270 17.47 -6.63 -6.65
N PHE A 271 17.66 -5.33 -6.91
CA PHE A 271 18.85 -4.57 -6.55
C PHE A 271 18.70 -3.83 -5.23
N ARG A 272 17.54 -3.93 -4.57
CA ARG A 272 17.23 -3.18 -3.34
C ARG A 272 17.67 -3.92 -2.08
N PHE A 273 17.47 -5.23 -2.05
CA PHE A 273 17.63 -6.06 -0.85
C PHE A 273 18.20 -7.44 -1.17
N GLY A 274 18.78 -8.05 -0.15
CA GLY A 274 19.40 -9.37 -0.21
C GLY A 274 18.42 -10.55 -0.18
N PRO A 275 18.95 -11.79 -0.21
CA PRO A 275 18.15 -13.02 -0.28
C PRO A 275 17.18 -13.19 0.89
N GLU A 276 17.52 -12.76 2.10
CA GLU A 276 16.65 -12.95 3.28
C GLU A 276 15.33 -12.16 3.16
N ILE A 277 15.40 -10.89 2.78
CA ILE A 277 14.20 -10.06 2.59
C ILE A 277 13.42 -10.53 1.36
N ALA A 278 14.14 -10.93 0.30
CA ALA A 278 13.53 -11.50 -0.90
C ALA A 278 12.76 -12.79 -0.58
N TYR A 279 13.30 -13.62 0.31
CA TYR A 279 12.66 -14.84 0.79
C TYR A 279 11.33 -14.53 1.46
N VAL A 280 11.33 -13.64 2.47
CA VAL A 280 10.10 -13.22 3.15
C VAL A 280 9.08 -12.66 2.14
N GLY A 281 9.52 -11.80 1.22
CA GLY A 281 8.68 -11.27 0.16
C GLY A 281 8.09 -12.35 -0.75
N ALA A 282 8.89 -13.32 -1.18
CA ALA A 282 8.46 -14.44 -2.02
C ALA A 282 7.46 -15.34 -1.28
N THR A 283 7.70 -15.65 -0.01
CA THR A 283 6.80 -16.48 0.79
C THR A 283 5.42 -15.83 0.97
N ILE A 284 5.37 -14.50 1.17
CA ILE A 284 4.09 -13.76 1.21
C ILE A 284 3.32 -13.95 -0.11
N LEU A 285 4.00 -13.88 -1.25
CA LEU A 285 3.36 -14.06 -2.56
C LEU A 285 2.96 -15.52 -2.82
N GLU A 286 3.74 -16.48 -2.37
CA GLU A 286 3.44 -17.90 -2.49
C GLU A 286 2.21 -18.28 -1.67
N VAL A 287 2.20 -17.97 -0.38
CA VAL A 287 1.08 -18.27 0.53
C VAL A 287 -0.17 -17.51 0.13
N GLY A 288 -0.04 -16.19 -0.10
CA GLY A 288 -1.17 -15.31 -0.34
C GLY A 288 -1.75 -15.41 -1.74
N LYS A 289 -0.89 -15.55 -2.75
CA LYS A 289 -1.24 -15.36 -4.17
C LYS A 289 -0.87 -16.54 -5.07
N ARG A 290 -0.25 -17.60 -4.53
CA ARG A 290 0.22 -18.79 -5.28
C ARG A 290 1.13 -18.42 -6.46
N GLU A 291 1.91 -17.36 -6.29
CA GLU A 291 2.85 -16.91 -7.31
C GLU A 291 3.96 -17.95 -7.50
N ARG A 292 4.27 -18.27 -8.77
CA ARG A 292 5.26 -19.30 -9.12
C ARG A 292 6.61 -18.70 -9.49
N LYS A 293 6.64 -17.42 -9.89
CA LYS A 293 7.89 -16.70 -10.15
C LYS A 293 8.45 -16.20 -8.82
N THR A 294 9.70 -16.54 -8.54
CA THR A 294 10.34 -16.18 -7.28
C THR A 294 10.99 -14.79 -7.37
N LEU A 295 10.74 -13.95 -6.38
CA LEU A 295 11.50 -12.73 -6.13
C LEU A 295 12.92 -13.12 -5.68
N ILE A 296 13.93 -12.71 -6.45
CA ILE A 296 15.32 -13.05 -6.18
C ILE A 296 16.01 -11.84 -5.52
N GLY A 297 16.65 -12.06 -4.36
CA GLY A 297 17.47 -11.05 -3.71
C GLY A 297 18.80 -10.85 -4.44
N GLY A 298 19.26 -9.61 -4.52
CA GLY A 298 20.58 -9.30 -5.07
C GLY A 298 21.71 -9.70 -4.13
N GLY A 299 22.94 -9.35 -4.50
CA GLY A 299 24.13 -9.58 -3.65
C GLY A 299 24.28 -8.61 -2.48
N GLU A 300 23.19 -7.93 -2.08
CA GLU A 300 23.17 -7.02 -0.93
C GLU A 300 23.07 -7.83 0.37
N GLN A 301 23.74 -7.38 1.43
CA GLN A 301 23.55 -7.99 2.75
C GLN A 301 22.22 -7.53 3.35
N GLY A 302 21.47 -8.47 3.91
CA GLY A 302 20.25 -8.16 4.64
C GLY A 302 20.06 -9.06 5.86
N SER A 303 19.22 -8.62 6.80
CA SER A 303 18.88 -9.34 8.03
C SER A 303 17.37 -9.27 8.28
N VAL A 304 16.74 -10.43 8.47
CA VAL A 304 15.33 -10.55 8.92
C VAL A 304 15.17 -11.01 10.37
N GLN A 305 16.25 -11.49 10.99
CA GLN A 305 16.25 -12.06 12.36
C GLN A 305 16.46 -11.00 13.45
N GLY A 306 16.69 -9.74 13.06
CA GLY A 306 16.98 -8.65 13.98
C GLY A 306 18.30 -8.83 14.72
N GLN A 307 19.36 -9.16 13.96
CA GLN A 307 20.75 -9.21 14.46
C GLN A 307 21.22 -7.83 14.96
N ASP A 308 20.56 -6.76 14.52
CA ASP A 308 20.76 -5.40 15.01
C ASP A 308 19.96 -5.15 16.29
N THR A 309 20.45 -5.71 17.40
CA THR A 309 19.84 -5.56 18.73
C THR A 309 19.85 -4.12 19.24
N GLU A 310 20.79 -3.30 18.76
CA GLU A 310 20.89 -1.89 19.13
C GLU A 310 19.74 -1.09 18.53
N MET A 311 19.48 -1.21 17.22
CA MET A 311 18.34 -0.55 16.57
C MET A 311 17.01 -0.98 17.19
N TRP A 312 16.87 -2.26 17.53
CA TRP A 312 15.67 -2.75 18.21
C TRP A 312 15.49 -2.12 19.60
N SER A 313 16.56 -2.07 20.41
CA SER A 313 16.55 -1.44 21.73
C SER A 313 16.17 0.03 21.63
N ARG A 314 16.70 0.75 20.63
CA ARG A 314 16.35 2.14 20.34
C ARG A 314 14.88 2.32 19.99
N PHE A 315 14.32 1.45 19.15
CA PHE A 315 12.88 1.46 18.85
C PHE A 315 12.01 1.22 20.10
N ARG A 316 12.42 0.32 20.98
CA ARG A 316 11.70 0.00 22.22
C ARG A 316 11.75 1.12 23.24
N THR A 317 12.89 1.79 23.36
CA THR A 317 13.13 2.87 24.33
C THR A 317 12.76 4.26 23.81
N GLY A 318 12.56 4.42 22.50
CA GLY A 318 12.34 5.73 21.87
C GLY A 318 13.62 6.57 21.74
N VAL A 319 14.78 6.05 22.16
CA VAL A 319 16.03 6.80 22.14
C VAL A 319 16.58 6.91 20.72
N GLY A 320 16.75 8.15 20.26
CA GLY A 320 17.36 8.50 18.98
C GLY A 320 18.85 8.17 18.91
N GLY A 321 19.47 8.31 17.73
CA GLY A 321 20.88 8.00 17.55
C GLY A 321 21.42 8.38 16.17
N ALA A 322 22.75 8.48 16.05
CA ALA A 322 23.42 9.12 14.92
C ALA A 322 23.34 8.33 13.60
N ASP A 323 23.37 6.99 13.64
CA ASP A 323 23.67 6.15 12.45
C ASP A 323 22.56 5.18 12.00
N GLY A 324 21.29 5.47 12.27
CA GLY A 324 20.22 4.64 11.73
C GLY A 324 18.85 5.29 11.81
N ARG A 325 18.23 5.52 10.65
CA ARG A 325 16.83 5.97 10.55
C ARG A 325 15.95 4.75 10.42
N LEU A 326 15.01 4.61 11.33
CA LEU A 326 14.12 3.46 11.36
C LEU A 326 12.75 3.85 10.81
N ALA A 327 12.30 3.15 9.77
CA ALA A 327 10.97 3.36 9.23
C ALA A 327 9.97 2.42 9.90
N VAL A 328 8.96 2.99 10.56
CA VAL A 328 7.85 2.25 11.15
C VAL A 328 6.65 2.34 10.22
N LEU A 329 6.31 1.21 9.62
CA LEU A 329 5.25 1.09 8.64
C LEU A 329 4.04 0.37 9.21
N SER A 330 2.84 0.90 8.97
CA SER A 330 1.58 0.28 9.41
C SER A 330 0.54 0.23 8.29
N ARG A 331 -0.49 -0.59 8.50
CA ARG A 331 -1.68 -0.65 7.63
C ARG A 331 -2.55 0.59 7.78
N THR A 332 -2.66 1.15 8.99
CA THR A 332 -3.63 2.21 9.32
C THR A 332 -2.98 3.48 9.87
N ASN A 333 -3.59 4.64 9.61
CA ASN A 333 -3.15 5.92 10.20
C ASN A 333 -3.30 5.93 11.73
N PHE A 334 -4.30 5.20 12.27
CA PHE A 334 -4.51 5.08 13.72
C PHE A 334 -3.28 4.47 14.41
N SER A 335 -2.72 3.40 13.84
CA SER A 335 -1.50 2.78 14.37
C SER A 335 -0.30 3.74 14.32
N ILE A 336 -0.16 4.53 13.26
CA ILE A 336 0.89 5.58 13.20
C ILE A 336 0.69 6.62 14.30
N PHE A 337 -0.55 7.04 14.56
CA PHE A 337 -0.84 8.00 15.63
C PHE A 337 -0.50 7.42 17.00
N ASN A 338 -0.91 6.17 17.25
CA ASN A 338 -0.57 5.47 18.48
C ASN A 338 0.94 5.34 18.66
N GLU A 339 1.67 5.05 17.58
CA GLU A 339 3.11 4.89 17.61
C GLU A 339 3.83 6.22 17.83
N ALA A 340 3.38 7.30 17.19
CA ALA A 340 3.89 8.64 17.46
C ALA A 340 3.70 9.03 18.94
N VAL A 341 2.52 8.76 19.50
CA VAL A 341 2.24 8.97 20.94
C VAL A 341 3.15 8.10 21.82
N ARG A 342 3.35 6.82 21.46
CA ARG A 342 4.23 5.91 22.20
C ARG A 342 5.66 6.42 22.27
N LEU A 343 6.27 6.73 21.12
CA LEU A 343 7.66 7.18 21.03
C LEU A 343 7.91 8.47 21.83
N ILE A 344 6.99 9.42 21.74
CA ILE A 344 7.09 10.71 22.43
C ILE A 344 6.92 10.57 23.95
N ASN A 345 6.07 9.64 24.40
CA ASN A 345 5.89 9.37 25.83
C ASN A 345 7.09 8.63 26.43
N LEU A 346 7.77 7.80 25.63
CA LEU A 346 8.98 7.11 26.05
C LEU A 346 10.17 8.06 26.16
N GLU A 347 10.36 8.90 25.14
CA GLU A 347 11.46 9.85 25.10
C GLU A 347 11.00 11.16 24.46
N SER A 348 10.90 12.21 25.29
CA SER A 348 10.37 13.52 24.86
C SER A 348 11.23 14.23 23.82
N THR A 349 12.49 13.81 23.67
CA THR A 349 13.42 14.32 22.66
C THR A 349 13.38 13.55 21.33
N SER A 350 12.53 12.52 21.22
CA SER A 350 12.34 11.72 19.99
C SER A 350 12.05 12.61 18.78
N ARG A 351 12.89 12.51 17.74
CA ARG A 351 12.66 13.22 16.48
C ARG A 351 11.94 12.31 15.50
N ILE A 352 10.68 12.64 15.19
CA ILE A 352 9.84 11.82 14.32
C ILE A 352 9.60 12.51 12.97
N HIS A 353 9.54 11.75 11.89
CA HIS A 353 9.10 12.24 10.58
C HIS A 353 7.86 11.48 10.14
N ILE A 354 6.77 12.17 9.82
CA ILE A 354 5.56 11.56 9.30
C ILE A 354 5.60 11.61 7.77
N ILE A 355 5.56 10.45 7.12
CA ILE A 355 5.54 10.35 5.65
C ILE A 355 4.27 11.06 5.13
N GLY A 356 4.47 11.95 4.15
CA GLY A 356 3.41 12.82 3.62
C GLY A 356 3.18 14.10 4.42
N GLY A 357 3.91 14.30 5.53
CA GLY A 357 3.87 15.51 6.34
C GLY A 357 2.84 15.47 7.47
N ILE A 358 3.09 16.29 8.50
CA ILE A 358 2.22 16.41 9.68
C ILE A 358 0.84 17.00 9.38
N GLU A 359 0.74 17.85 8.35
CA GLU A 359 -0.55 18.41 7.93
C GLU A 359 -1.45 17.33 7.30
N ALA A 360 -0.87 16.45 6.48
CA ALA A 360 -1.58 15.27 5.94
C ALA A 360 -1.87 14.19 7.00
N PHE A 361 -1.46 14.42 8.25
CA PHE A 361 -1.82 13.64 9.41
C PHE A 361 -3.12 14.16 10.08
N GLY A 362 -3.60 15.34 9.67
CA GLY A 362 -4.89 15.88 10.10
C GLY A 362 -4.92 16.35 11.55
N MET A 363 -3.79 16.88 12.06
CA MET A 363 -3.67 17.34 13.45
C MET A 363 -4.72 18.37 13.85
N SER A 364 -5.01 19.32 12.95
CA SER A 364 -6.08 20.33 13.14
C SER A 364 -7.46 19.68 13.22
N THR A 365 -7.74 18.74 12.31
CA THR A 365 -8.99 17.98 12.30
C THR A 365 -9.18 17.18 13.59
N ILE A 366 -8.13 16.50 14.10
CA ILE A 366 -8.20 15.76 15.37
C ILE A 366 -8.52 16.70 16.52
N HIS A 367 -7.87 17.87 16.57
CA HIS A 367 -8.16 18.89 17.57
C HIS A 367 -9.61 19.39 17.48
N ASP A 368 -10.11 19.66 16.28
CA ASP A 368 -11.48 20.14 16.07
C ASP A 368 -12.55 19.06 16.38
N ILE A 369 -12.25 17.78 16.16
CA ILE A 369 -13.10 16.66 16.61
C ILE A 369 -13.15 16.60 18.13
N TRP A 370 -12.00 16.76 18.81
CA TRP A 370 -11.95 16.86 20.27
C TRP A 370 -12.72 18.10 20.76
N ALA A 371 -12.54 19.25 20.13
CA ALA A 371 -13.26 20.48 20.47
C ALA A 371 -14.78 20.31 20.31
N LEU A 372 -15.24 19.64 19.24
CA LEU A 372 -16.65 19.30 19.06
C LEU A 372 -17.17 18.40 20.19
N LYS A 373 -16.37 17.44 20.67
CA LYS A 373 -16.73 16.58 21.82
C LYS A 373 -16.86 17.38 23.12
N GLN A 374 -16.01 18.38 23.30
CA GLN A 374 -15.98 19.26 24.49
C GLN A 374 -16.90 20.48 24.38
N ASN A 375 -17.67 20.62 23.29
CA ASN A 375 -18.48 21.82 22.98
C ASN A 375 -17.67 23.12 22.98
N LEU A 376 -16.43 23.07 22.48
CA LEU A 376 -15.53 24.22 22.33
C LEU A 376 -15.59 24.81 20.92
N GLN A 377 -14.87 25.92 20.71
CA GLN A 377 -14.79 26.58 19.41
C GLN A 377 -14.09 25.71 18.36
N ILE A 378 -14.77 25.45 17.24
CA ILE A 378 -14.28 24.62 16.13
C ILE A 378 -13.77 25.50 14.98
N LYS A 379 -12.55 25.26 14.52
CA LYS A 379 -11.93 26.03 13.42
C LYS A 379 -12.33 25.49 12.05
N ASP A 380 -12.32 24.18 11.87
CA ASP A 380 -12.67 23.52 10.62
C ASP A 380 -14.14 23.80 10.24
N PRO A 381 -14.40 24.44 9.07
CA PRO A 381 -15.75 24.80 8.67
C PRO A 381 -16.68 23.60 8.46
N PHE A 382 -16.14 22.44 8.08
CA PHE A 382 -16.94 21.24 7.89
C PHE A 382 -17.35 20.63 9.23
N ILE A 383 -16.41 20.46 10.17
CA ILE A 383 -16.71 19.95 11.52
C ILE A 383 -17.66 20.90 12.26
N ARG A 384 -17.49 22.22 12.10
CA ARG A 384 -18.36 23.22 12.75
C ARG A 384 -19.84 23.07 12.36
N ARG A 385 -20.15 22.55 11.16
CA ARG A 385 -21.53 22.29 10.77
C ARG A 385 -22.22 21.33 11.74
N PHE A 386 -21.49 20.41 12.37
CA PHE A 386 -22.06 19.49 13.36
C PHE A 386 -22.46 20.19 14.66
N SER A 387 -21.86 21.34 15.01
CA SER A 387 -22.36 22.21 16.09
C SER A 387 -23.46 23.19 15.64
N GLU A 388 -23.58 23.47 14.33
CA GLU A 388 -24.48 24.48 13.75
C GLU A 388 -25.66 23.86 12.98
N GLY A 389 -26.28 22.80 13.52
CA GLY A 389 -27.48 22.19 12.92
C GLY A 389 -27.24 20.93 12.06
N GLY A 390 -25.98 20.51 11.93
CA GLY A 390 -25.61 19.19 11.42
C GLY A 390 -25.51 19.05 9.90
N VAL A 391 -25.17 17.85 9.45
CA VAL A 391 -25.22 17.45 8.04
C VAL A 391 -26.29 16.39 7.89
N GLY A 392 -27.37 16.69 7.15
CA GLY A 392 -28.49 15.75 6.97
C GLY A 392 -29.16 15.33 8.29
N GLY A 393 -29.29 16.26 9.23
CA GLY A 393 -29.88 16.01 10.56
C GLY A 393 -28.95 15.35 11.58
N MET A 394 -27.73 14.99 11.19
CA MET A 394 -26.71 14.46 12.10
C MET A 394 -25.98 15.62 12.80
N THR A 395 -26.22 15.78 14.10
CA THR A 395 -25.67 16.87 14.93
C THR A 395 -24.72 16.36 16.01
N GLY A 396 -23.85 17.26 16.47
CA GLY A 396 -22.87 17.02 17.52
C GLY A 396 -21.84 15.95 17.19
N TYR A 397 -21.09 15.55 18.21
CA TYR A 397 -20.05 14.52 18.10
C TYR A 397 -20.60 13.16 17.64
N ARG A 398 -21.76 12.73 18.16
CA ARG A 398 -22.42 11.49 17.74
C ARG A 398 -22.83 11.53 16.27
N GLY A 399 -23.33 12.67 15.81
CA GLY A 399 -23.66 12.89 14.40
C GLY A 399 -22.44 12.80 13.49
N LEU A 400 -21.30 13.37 13.91
CA LEU A 400 -20.06 13.27 13.15
C LEU A 400 -19.55 11.83 13.04
N ARG A 401 -19.61 11.05 14.13
CA ARG A 401 -19.24 9.63 14.11
C ARG A 401 -20.11 8.84 13.13
N LYS A 402 -21.42 8.99 13.25
CA LYS A 402 -22.40 8.36 12.35
C LYS A 402 -22.16 8.74 10.89
N TYR A 403 -21.85 10.01 10.62
CA TYR A 403 -21.46 10.48 9.29
C TYR A 403 -20.19 9.79 8.78
N ALA A 404 -19.14 9.71 9.60
CA ALA A 404 -17.88 9.06 9.23
C ALA A 404 -18.05 7.56 8.92
N GLU A 405 -18.94 6.88 9.66
CA GLU A 405 -19.28 5.48 9.46
C GLU A 405 -20.02 5.25 8.13
N ILE A 406 -21.02 6.07 7.81
CA ILE A 406 -21.80 6.02 6.56
C ILE A 406 -20.91 6.30 5.34
N THR A 407 -19.96 7.21 5.48
CA THR A 407 -19.09 7.66 4.38
C THR A 407 -17.84 6.82 4.20
N GLU A 408 -17.63 5.78 5.03
CA GLU A 408 -16.51 4.83 4.91
C GLU A 408 -15.14 5.52 4.72
N ASN A 409 -14.86 6.58 5.50
CA ASN A 409 -13.62 7.36 5.42
C ASN A 409 -13.36 8.13 4.11
N GLN A 410 -14.35 8.35 3.24
CA GLN A 410 -14.16 9.13 2.01
C GLN A 410 -13.75 10.59 2.26
N GLU A 411 -14.08 11.15 3.42
CA GLU A 411 -13.63 12.48 3.84
C GLU A 411 -12.45 12.35 4.82
N ASP A 412 -11.24 12.42 4.27
CA ASP A 412 -9.96 12.58 4.98
C ASP A 412 -9.75 11.71 6.23
N GLY A 413 -10.28 10.48 6.21
CA GLY A 413 -10.13 9.52 7.31
C GLY A 413 -10.71 10.00 8.65
N LEU A 414 -11.92 10.56 8.67
CA LEU A 414 -12.56 11.01 9.90
C LEU A 414 -12.66 9.92 10.99
N LEU A 415 -12.93 8.66 10.65
CA LEU A 415 -13.19 7.62 11.65
C LEU A 415 -12.00 7.37 12.56
N TRP A 416 -10.80 7.18 12.00
CA TRP A 416 -9.61 6.92 12.82
C TRP A 416 -9.20 8.13 13.68
N LYS A 417 -9.52 9.35 13.23
CA LYS A 417 -9.30 10.58 14.01
C LYS A 417 -10.27 10.65 15.20
N ILE A 418 -11.52 10.22 15.00
CA ILE A 418 -12.51 10.04 16.08
C ILE A 418 -12.01 8.98 17.06
N ASP A 419 -11.54 7.81 16.58
CA ASP A 419 -11.00 6.75 17.42
C ASP A 419 -9.79 7.24 18.25
N ALA A 420 -8.94 8.12 17.70
CA ALA A 420 -7.86 8.77 18.44
C ALA A 420 -8.40 9.67 19.57
N VAL A 421 -9.40 10.51 19.28
CA VAL A 421 -10.05 11.35 20.30
C VAL A 421 -10.71 10.51 21.40
N GLU A 422 -11.26 9.35 21.07
CA GLU A 422 -11.86 8.44 22.04
C GLU A 422 -10.82 7.75 22.91
N LYS A 423 -9.73 7.27 22.31
CA LYS A 423 -8.66 6.58 23.02
C LYS A 423 -7.90 7.50 23.98
N TYR A 424 -7.61 8.73 23.57
CA TYR A 424 -6.74 9.63 24.34
C TYR A 424 -7.49 10.71 25.12
N GLY A 425 -8.76 10.97 24.81
CA GLY A 425 -9.63 11.87 25.58
C GLY A 425 -9.02 13.26 25.79
N GLU A 426 -8.96 13.71 27.05
CA GLU A 426 -8.44 15.03 27.43
C GLU A 426 -6.97 15.25 27.11
N ARG A 427 -6.19 14.19 26.85
CA ARG A 427 -4.76 14.32 26.51
C ARG A 427 -4.53 14.81 25.08
N ILE A 428 -5.56 14.83 24.22
CA ILE A 428 -5.41 15.16 22.80
C ILE A 428 -4.68 16.48 22.56
N PRO A 429 -5.06 17.62 23.16
CA PRO A 429 -4.37 18.89 22.90
C PRO A 429 -2.87 18.83 23.19
N ASP A 430 -2.48 18.21 24.29
CA ASP A 430 -1.08 18.14 24.70
C ASP A 430 -0.29 17.13 23.87
N LEU A 431 -0.88 15.97 23.54
CA LEU A 431 -0.28 15.01 22.61
C LEU A 431 -0.04 15.63 21.23
N LEU A 432 -1.00 16.41 20.71
CA LEU A 432 -0.85 17.09 19.43
C LEU A 432 0.28 18.15 19.46
N LYS A 433 0.45 18.86 20.58
CA LYS A 433 1.58 19.80 20.77
C LYS A 433 2.91 19.05 20.80
N LEU A 434 3.00 17.96 21.56
CA LEU A 434 4.22 17.17 21.68
C LEU A 434 4.62 16.53 20.34
N ILE A 435 3.66 15.96 19.60
CA ILE A 435 3.88 15.42 18.24
C ILE A 435 4.40 16.51 17.31
N ARG A 436 3.80 17.71 17.36
CA ARG A 436 4.26 18.83 16.53
C ARG A 436 5.68 19.28 16.90
N ARG A 437 6.04 19.29 18.19
CA ARG A 437 7.38 19.63 18.67
C ARG A 437 8.44 18.60 18.27
N GLY A 438 8.12 17.31 18.36
CA GLY A 438 9.03 16.22 17.96
C GLY A 438 9.15 16.06 16.43
N HIS A 439 8.21 16.61 15.66
CA HIS A 439 8.17 16.43 14.21
C HIS A 439 9.31 17.14 13.47
N GLN A 440 9.95 16.43 12.56
CA GLN A 440 10.95 16.94 11.64
C GLN A 440 10.38 17.03 10.22
N THR A 441 10.53 18.20 9.57
CA THR A 441 10.09 18.40 8.19
C THR A 441 10.85 17.53 7.20
N ARG A 442 12.16 17.36 7.42
CA ARG A 442 13.03 16.54 6.58
C ARG A 442 13.21 15.17 7.21
N GLN A 443 12.94 14.12 6.42
CA GLN A 443 13.20 12.72 6.81
C GLN A 443 14.63 12.53 7.31
N GLN A 444 15.60 13.31 6.79
CA GLN A 444 17.00 13.15 7.16
C GLN A 444 17.32 13.47 8.62
N ASN A 445 16.48 14.28 9.27
CA ASN A 445 16.71 14.81 10.60
C ASN A 445 15.99 14.00 11.69
N ALA A 446 15.20 12.99 11.30
CA ALA A 446 14.41 12.18 12.22
C ALA A 446 15.12 10.87 12.58
N ASP A 447 14.90 10.43 13.81
CA ASP A 447 15.29 9.12 14.31
C ASP A 447 14.29 8.06 13.81
N PHE A 448 13.00 8.38 13.85
CA PHE A 448 11.90 7.49 13.45
C PHE A 448 11.09 8.08 12.30
N ILE A 449 10.84 7.28 11.26
CA ILE A 449 10.06 7.67 10.10
C ILE A 449 8.77 6.87 10.10
N LEU A 450 7.65 7.54 10.39
CA LEU A 450 6.37 6.90 10.60
C LEU A 450 5.47 7.11 9.37
N GLY A 451 4.83 6.05 8.89
CA GLY A 451 3.83 6.21 7.85
C GLY A 451 3.12 4.93 7.48
N THR A 452 1.97 5.07 6.84
CA THR A 452 1.26 3.89 6.33
C THR A 452 1.99 3.31 5.12
N VAL A 453 1.83 2.01 4.88
CA VAL A 453 2.38 1.32 3.70
C VAL A 453 2.00 2.04 2.40
N HIS A 454 0.76 2.52 2.30
CA HIS A 454 0.27 3.30 1.15
C HIS A 454 1.09 4.56 0.87
N LYS A 455 1.48 5.29 1.93
CA LYS A 455 2.29 6.51 1.82
C LYS A 455 3.77 6.19 1.63
N ALA A 456 4.22 5.03 2.11
CA ALA A 456 5.59 4.54 1.96
C ALA A 456 5.87 3.92 0.59
N LYS A 457 4.84 3.58 -0.20
CA LYS A 457 5.03 3.07 -1.56
C LYS A 457 5.83 4.06 -2.42
N GLY A 458 6.86 3.54 -3.08
CA GLY A 458 7.82 4.34 -3.86
C GLY A 458 8.98 4.93 -3.02
N LEU A 459 8.92 4.84 -1.70
CA LEU A 459 10.06 5.09 -0.81
C LEU A 459 10.79 3.78 -0.50
N GLU A 460 11.97 3.92 0.10
CA GLU A 460 12.84 2.81 0.50
C GLU A 460 13.62 3.23 1.76
N PHE A 461 13.90 2.29 2.65
CA PHE A 461 14.55 2.56 3.94
C PHE A 461 15.58 1.47 4.27
N ASP A 462 16.66 1.85 4.95
CA ASP A 462 17.70 0.89 5.34
C ASP A 462 17.13 -0.14 6.33
N THR A 463 16.37 0.34 7.31
CA THR A 463 15.71 -0.47 8.34
C THR A 463 14.20 -0.22 8.35
N VAL A 464 13.41 -1.29 8.29
CA VAL A 464 11.95 -1.24 8.36
C VAL A 464 11.43 -2.08 9.52
N VAL A 465 10.53 -1.50 10.30
CA VAL A 465 9.69 -2.14 11.30
C VAL A 465 8.26 -2.16 10.77
N ILE A 466 7.63 -3.34 10.73
CA ILE A 466 6.23 -3.49 10.28
C ILE A 466 5.35 -3.70 11.49
N MET A 467 4.38 -2.81 11.71
CA MET A 467 3.42 -2.94 12.81
C MET A 467 2.45 -4.10 12.56
N ASP A 468 2.02 -4.76 13.65
CA ASP A 468 1.11 -5.91 13.59
C ASP A 468 -0.38 -5.52 13.49
N ASP A 469 -0.72 -4.55 12.62
CA ASP A 469 -2.09 -4.03 12.46
C ASP A 469 -2.81 -4.53 11.19
N PHE A 470 -2.36 -5.66 10.64
CA PHE A 470 -2.96 -6.33 9.48
C PHE A 470 -4.05 -7.32 9.91
N GLY A 471 -5.14 -6.79 10.48
CA GLY A 471 -6.21 -7.58 11.09
C GLY A 471 -6.82 -8.66 10.20
N THR A 472 -7.04 -8.38 8.90
CA THR A 472 -7.58 -9.36 7.94
C THR A 472 -6.66 -10.57 7.77
N LEU A 473 -5.35 -10.33 7.63
CA LEU A 473 -4.35 -11.39 7.49
C LEU A 473 -4.24 -12.20 8.78
N LYS A 474 -4.23 -11.52 9.93
CA LYS A 474 -4.18 -12.19 11.24
C LYS A 474 -5.39 -13.09 11.47
N ALA A 475 -6.59 -12.61 11.13
CA ALA A 475 -7.82 -13.41 11.22
C ALA A 475 -7.83 -14.62 10.27
N PHE A 476 -7.20 -14.50 9.10
CA PHE A 476 -7.02 -15.62 8.17
C PHE A 476 -6.02 -16.66 8.70
N LEU A 477 -4.89 -16.22 9.25
CA LEU A 477 -3.82 -17.09 9.76
C LEU A 477 -4.24 -17.85 11.02
N ALA A 478 -5.15 -17.28 11.82
CA ALA A 478 -5.72 -17.94 13.00
C ALA A 478 -6.64 -19.15 12.68
N GLN A 479 -7.01 -19.38 11.41
CA GLN A 479 -7.88 -20.48 11.03
C GLN A 479 -7.08 -21.76 10.76
N GLU A 480 -7.28 -22.79 11.59
CA GLU A 480 -6.47 -24.03 11.59
C GLU A 480 -6.48 -24.80 10.25
N HIS A 481 -7.54 -24.70 9.45
CA HIS A 481 -7.73 -25.54 8.26
C HIS A 481 -7.68 -24.75 6.94
N GLY A 482 -6.72 -23.83 6.83
CA GLY A 482 -6.53 -23.05 5.60
C GLY A 482 -7.80 -22.28 5.27
N GLY A 483 -8.10 -21.31 6.13
CA GLY A 483 -9.28 -20.46 6.06
C GLY A 483 -9.67 -20.07 4.63
N ASN A 484 -10.95 -19.85 4.39
CA ASN A 484 -11.43 -19.56 3.04
C ASN A 484 -10.66 -18.36 2.47
N GLN A 485 -9.80 -18.61 1.48
CA GLN A 485 -8.90 -17.61 0.89
C GLN A 485 -9.68 -16.43 0.29
N SER A 486 -10.99 -16.60 0.02
CA SER A 486 -11.89 -15.53 -0.37
C SER A 486 -12.17 -14.48 0.73
N LEU A 487 -11.73 -14.69 1.97
CA LEU A 487 -11.90 -13.75 3.08
C LEU A 487 -10.85 -12.63 3.08
N VAL A 488 -9.72 -12.83 2.41
CA VAL A 488 -8.64 -11.84 2.33
C VAL A 488 -8.61 -11.27 0.92
N GLU A 489 -8.78 -9.95 0.81
CA GLU A 489 -8.60 -9.26 -0.47
C GLU A 489 -7.13 -9.30 -0.89
N ASP A 490 -6.86 -9.46 -2.18
CA ASP A 490 -5.52 -9.39 -2.77
C ASP A 490 -4.73 -8.14 -2.34
N ASP A 491 -5.43 -7.02 -2.10
CA ASP A 491 -4.85 -5.77 -1.64
C ASP A 491 -4.13 -5.91 -0.28
N ASP A 492 -4.62 -6.72 0.66
CA ASP A 492 -3.98 -6.90 1.96
C ASP A 492 -2.67 -7.71 1.84
N TRP A 493 -2.63 -8.72 0.96
CA TRP A 493 -1.39 -9.43 0.62
C TRP A 493 -0.38 -8.53 -0.09
N ASN A 494 -0.85 -7.73 -1.06
CA ASN A 494 -0.02 -6.75 -1.76
C ASN A 494 0.54 -5.71 -0.78
N LEU A 495 -0.25 -5.27 0.21
CA LEU A 495 0.22 -4.34 1.24
C LEU A 495 1.31 -4.94 2.11
N MET A 496 1.16 -6.19 2.55
CA MET A 496 2.20 -6.87 3.32
C MET A 496 3.50 -7.01 2.50
N TYR A 497 3.38 -7.45 1.23
CA TYR A 497 4.52 -7.54 0.32
C TYR A 497 5.18 -6.17 0.06
N VAL A 498 4.39 -5.10 -0.15
CA VAL A 498 4.92 -3.75 -0.32
C VAL A 498 5.67 -3.32 0.93
N ALA A 499 5.13 -3.58 2.13
CA ALA A 499 5.74 -3.22 3.41
C ALA A 499 7.12 -3.87 3.58
N VAL A 500 7.20 -5.19 3.40
CA VAL A 500 8.46 -5.96 3.50
C VAL A 500 9.49 -5.46 2.49
N THR A 501 9.08 -5.25 1.25
CA THR A 501 9.99 -4.83 0.17
C THR A 501 10.41 -3.37 0.25
N ARG A 502 9.99 -2.60 1.27
CA ARG A 502 10.54 -1.25 1.53
C ARG A 502 11.92 -1.30 2.19
N ALA A 503 12.26 -2.41 2.86
CA ALA A 503 13.54 -2.60 3.52
C ALA A 503 14.67 -2.80 2.50
N LYS A 504 15.84 -2.22 2.76
CA LYS A 504 17.08 -2.48 2.00
C LYS A 504 17.97 -3.49 2.72
N ARG A 505 18.19 -3.26 4.02
CA ARG A 505 19.16 -4.01 4.84
C ARG A 505 18.47 -4.79 5.94
N THR A 506 17.69 -4.13 6.80
CA THR A 506 17.13 -4.78 7.99
C THR A 506 15.61 -4.73 7.97
N LEU A 507 14.99 -5.88 8.22
CA LEU A 507 13.55 -6.00 8.41
C LEU A 507 13.28 -6.58 9.80
N PHE A 508 12.52 -5.85 10.61
CA PHE A 508 11.95 -6.39 11.85
C PHE A 508 10.56 -6.97 11.56
N MET A 509 10.43 -8.27 11.76
CA MET A 509 9.20 -9.02 11.48
C MET A 509 8.13 -8.76 12.55
N SER A 510 6.87 -8.75 12.13
CA SER A 510 5.70 -8.79 13.02
C SER A 510 5.22 -10.23 13.22
N GLY A 511 4.37 -10.46 14.23
CA GLY A 511 3.72 -11.75 14.43
C GLY A 511 3.01 -12.26 13.16
N THR A 512 2.29 -11.38 12.46
CA THR A 512 1.64 -11.72 11.18
C THR A 512 2.63 -12.25 10.13
N ILE A 513 3.85 -11.69 10.03
CA ILE A 513 4.86 -12.17 9.07
C ILE A 513 5.36 -13.56 9.47
N THR A 514 5.62 -13.76 10.77
CA THR A 514 6.03 -15.06 11.30
C THR A 514 4.99 -16.14 11.04
N ASP A 515 3.71 -15.82 11.25
CA ASP A 515 2.60 -16.72 10.98
C ASP A 515 2.50 -17.09 9.49
N ILE A 516 2.75 -16.14 8.59
CA ILE A 516 2.82 -16.39 7.14
C ILE A 516 3.97 -17.34 6.80
N LEU A 517 5.16 -17.12 7.36
CA LEU A 517 6.33 -17.98 7.15
C LEU A 517 6.08 -19.40 7.69
N ALA A 518 5.53 -19.51 8.91
CA ALA A 518 5.16 -20.79 9.49
C ALA A 518 4.14 -21.54 8.63
N ARG A 519 3.22 -20.83 7.97
CA ARG A 519 2.24 -21.43 7.04
C ARG A 519 2.89 -22.02 5.79
N ALA A 520 4.03 -21.48 5.37
CA ALA A 520 4.86 -22.02 4.29
C ALA A 520 5.82 -23.13 4.75
N GLY A 521 5.76 -23.53 6.03
CA GLY A 521 6.66 -24.53 6.60
C GLY A 521 7.98 -23.96 7.09
N GLU A 522 8.10 -22.64 7.24
CA GLU A 522 9.33 -22.00 7.68
C GLU A 522 9.31 -21.59 9.15
N TYR A 523 10.17 -22.24 9.91
CA TYR A 523 10.25 -22.13 11.37
C TYR A 523 11.62 -21.66 11.86
N PHE A 524 12.51 -21.24 10.94
CA PHE A 524 13.89 -20.81 11.23
C PHE A 524 14.65 -21.84 12.08
N LEU A 525 14.53 -23.11 11.69
CA LEU A 525 15.19 -24.22 12.36
C LEU A 525 16.57 -24.47 11.75
N ARG A 526 17.55 -24.75 12.59
CA ARG A 526 18.92 -25.11 12.19
C ARG A 526 19.37 -26.35 12.95
N SER A 527 19.91 -27.32 12.21
CA SER A 527 20.58 -28.47 12.81
C SER A 527 21.94 -28.05 13.38
N LYS A 528 22.23 -28.44 14.61
CA LYS A 528 23.52 -28.25 15.28
C LYS A 528 24.00 -29.57 15.83
N LEU A 529 25.31 -29.72 15.99
CA LEU A 529 25.87 -30.81 16.78
C LEU A 529 25.35 -30.68 18.22
N THR A 530 24.84 -31.77 18.76
CA THR A 530 24.37 -31.81 20.14
C THR A 530 25.58 -31.68 21.05
N THR A 531 25.83 -30.47 21.56
CA THR A 531 26.90 -30.18 22.52
C THR A 531 26.37 -30.03 23.94
N VAL A 532 25.07 -30.29 24.16
CA VAL A 532 24.47 -30.11 25.48
C VAL A 532 25.05 -31.18 26.40
N PRO A 533 25.78 -30.81 27.48
CA PRO A 533 26.19 -31.79 28.46
C PRO A 533 24.93 -32.43 29.06
N ALA A 534 25.03 -33.67 29.54
CA ALA A 534 23.98 -34.30 30.33
C ALA A 534 23.86 -33.57 31.69
N GLU A 535 23.36 -32.33 31.69
CA GLU A 535 23.08 -31.56 32.89
C GLU A 535 21.74 -31.99 33.47
N SER A 536 21.68 -32.05 34.80
CA SER A 536 20.45 -32.29 35.55
C SER A 536 19.95 -30.96 36.11
N PRO A 537 18.74 -30.49 35.73
CA PRO A 537 17.75 -31.16 34.89
C PRO A 537 18.01 -31.02 33.38
N ALA A 538 17.51 -31.98 32.60
CA ALA A 538 17.66 -31.99 31.15
C ALA A 538 17.08 -30.70 30.51
N PRO A 539 17.75 -30.15 29.49
CA PRO A 539 17.26 -28.97 28.77
C PRO A 539 15.84 -29.18 28.23
N GLN A 540 14.99 -28.17 28.42
CA GLN A 540 13.61 -28.18 27.94
C GLN A 540 13.48 -27.62 26.51
N CYS A 541 12.40 -28.02 25.84
CA CYS A 541 12.03 -27.50 24.53
C CYS A 541 11.88 -25.97 24.53
N ALA A 542 12.49 -25.30 23.56
CA ALA A 542 12.41 -23.85 23.38
C ALA A 542 11.09 -23.37 22.75
N ILE A 543 10.15 -24.27 22.46
CA ILE A 543 8.83 -23.91 21.93
C ILE A 543 7.92 -23.53 23.10
N GLU A 544 7.34 -22.34 23.03
CA GLU A 544 6.42 -21.83 24.04
C GLU A 544 5.26 -22.81 24.28
N GLY A 545 4.96 -23.07 25.56
CA GLY A 545 3.95 -24.05 25.97
C GLY A 545 4.35 -25.51 25.86
N CYS A 546 5.58 -25.84 25.45
CA CYS A 546 6.10 -27.21 25.43
C CYS A 546 7.04 -27.49 26.60
N SER A 547 6.72 -28.49 27.42
CA SER A 547 7.54 -28.94 28.54
C SER A 547 8.37 -30.21 28.25
N ASN A 548 8.39 -30.66 26.99
CA ASN A 548 9.11 -31.88 26.62
C ASN A 548 10.64 -31.69 26.78
N PRO A 549 11.36 -32.69 27.29
CA PRO A 549 12.81 -32.66 27.37
C PRO A 549 13.43 -32.77 25.97
N ILE A 550 14.64 -32.24 25.81
CA ILE A 550 15.46 -32.45 24.62
C ILE A 550 16.20 -33.77 24.77
N ASN A 551 16.12 -34.61 23.73
CA ASN A 551 16.91 -35.83 23.66
C ASN A 551 18.39 -35.46 23.43
N THR A 552 19.24 -35.75 24.41
CA THR A 552 20.68 -35.49 24.35
C THR A 552 21.48 -36.65 23.72
N GLU A 553 20.83 -37.79 23.44
CA GLU A 553 21.46 -38.97 22.82
C GLU A 553 21.62 -38.84 21.30
N THR A 554 20.89 -37.91 20.66
CA THR A 554 21.01 -37.68 19.21
C THR A 554 22.28 -36.88 18.91
N ARG A 555 23.00 -37.24 17.83
CA ARG A 555 24.21 -36.50 17.41
C ARG A 555 23.91 -35.09 16.89
N LEU A 556 22.69 -34.90 16.40
CA LEU A 556 22.19 -33.62 15.93
C LEU A 556 20.95 -33.23 16.72
N SER A 557 20.91 -31.97 17.15
CA SER A 557 19.76 -31.34 17.77
C SER A 557 19.24 -30.25 16.85
N MET A 558 17.92 -30.12 16.77
CA MET A 558 17.30 -29.01 16.06
C MET A 558 17.18 -27.81 16.98
N HIS A 559 17.65 -26.67 16.50
CA HIS A 559 17.56 -25.41 17.20
C HIS A 559 16.70 -24.43 16.44
N ARG A 560 15.73 -23.81 17.11
CA ARG A 560 15.10 -22.59 16.62
C ARG A 560 16.09 -21.45 16.78
N LEU A 561 16.29 -20.68 15.72
CA LEU A 561 17.15 -19.49 15.76
C LEU A 561 16.47 -18.39 16.60
N PRO A 562 17.24 -17.55 17.32
CA PRO A 562 16.68 -16.38 17.97
C PRO A 562 16.13 -15.40 16.93
N ILE A 563 14.96 -14.83 17.20
CA ILE A 563 14.31 -13.86 16.33
C ILE A 563 13.87 -12.67 17.17
N THR A 564 14.17 -11.47 16.69
CA THR A 564 13.70 -10.22 17.29
C THR A 564 12.51 -9.68 16.51
N TYR A 565 11.38 -9.51 17.19
CA TYR A 565 10.12 -8.97 16.66
C TYR A 565 9.90 -7.52 17.09
N VAL A 566 8.85 -6.89 16.55
CA VAL A 566 8.45 -5.53 16.94
C VAL A 566 8.08 -5.43 18.43
N ASP A 567 7.44 -6.46 18.96
CA ASP A 567 6.84 -6.50 20.31
C ASP A 567 7.66 -7.29 21.33
N GLY A 568 8.58 -8.15 20.90
CA GLY A 568 9.39 -8.99 21.79
C GLY A 568 10.59 -9.65 21.10
N ARG A 569 11.28 -10.53 21.83
CA ARG A 569 12.40 -11.32 21.30
C ARG A 569 12.23 -12.77 21.71
N GLU A 570 12.30 -13.67 20.75
CA GLU A 570 12.46 -15.09 20.98
C GLU A 570 13.95 -15.42 21.11
N GLN A 571 14.34 -16.04 22.22
CA GLN A 571 15.74 -16.41 22.47
C GLN A 571 16.20 -17.60 21.59
N GLY A 572 15.28 -18.30 20.94
CA GLY A 572 15.57 -19.55 20.26
C GLY A 572 15.96 -20.66 21.26
N GLY A 573 16.55 -21.73 20.76
CA GLY A 573 17.00 -22.85 21.60
C GLY A 573 16.70 -24.20 20.99
N ALA A 574 17.06 -25.26 21.70
CA ALA A 574 16.84 -26.63 21.24
C ALA A 574 15.33 -26.95 21.21
N VAL A 575 14.89 -27.73 20.22
CA VAL A 575 13.50 -28.10 20.01
C VAL A 575 13.35 -29.61 20.12
N CYS A 576 12.36 -30.07 20.90
CA CYS A 576 12.13 -31.50 21.08
C CYS A 576 11.63 -32.16 19.79
N LEU A 577 11.88 -33.47 19.64
CA LEU A 577 11.54 -34.23 18.44
C LEU A 577 10.04 -34.13 18.08
N ALA A 578 9.14 -34.15 19.07
CA ALA A 578 7.71 -34.00 18.84
C ALA A 578 7.35 -32.64 18.22
N CYS A 579 7.97 -31.56 18.67
CA CYS A 579 7.78 -30.23 18.08
C CYS A 579 8.41 -30.13 16.69
N VAL A 580 9.57 -30.76 16.46
CA VAL A 580 10.17 -30.83 15.12
C VAL A 580 9.25 -31.59 14.17
N HIS A 581 8.69 -32.73 14.57
CA HIS A 581 7.71 -33.46 13.76
C HIS A 581 6.46 -32.64 13.46
N ARG A 582 5.94 -31.88 14.44
CA ARG A 582 4.79 -31.00 14.22
C ARG A 582 5.08 -29.90 13.18
N MET A 583 6.31 -29.38 13.16
CA MET A 583 6.73 -28.29 12.26
C MET A 583 7.17 -28.80 10.89
N ALA A 584 8.12 -29.73 10.83
CA ALA A 584 8.74 -30.22 9.59
C ALA A 584 8.06 -31.47 9.01
N GLY A 585 7.02 -31.98 9.67
CA GLY A 585 6.29 -33.16 9.23
C GLY A 585 7.19 -34.37 9.02
N HIS A 586 7.07 -34.99 7.85
CA HIS A 586 7.87 -36.15 7.46
C HIS A 586 9.35 -35.82 7.21
N LEU A 587 9.77 -34.55 7.08
CA LEU A 587 11.18 -34.20 6.91
C LEU A 587 11.94 -34.13 8.23
N ALA A 588 11.25 -34.21 9.38
CA ALA A 588 11.86 -34.13 10.70
C ALA A 588 12.99 -35.14 10.94
N PHE A 589 12.90 -36.36 10.36
CA PHE A 589 13.95 -37.38 10.50
C PHE A 589 15.27 -37.00 9.83
N LEU A 590 15.23 -36.19 8.76
CA LEU A 590 16.43 -35.67 8.09
C LEU A 590 17.11 -34.57 8.92
N MET A 591 16.32 -33.86 9.73
CA MET A 591 16.75 -32.71 10.51
C MET A 591 17.33 -33.13 11.87
N SER A 592 16.82 -34.24 12.43
CA SER A 592 17.29 -34.83 13.69
C SER A 592 17.51 -36.34 13.52
N PRO A 593 18.58 -36.80 12.83
CA PRO A 593 18.86 -38.21 12.66
C PRO A 593 19.19 -38.85 14.01
N GLY A 594 18.19 -39.54 14.53
CA GLY A 594 18.22 -40.22 15.81
C GLY A 594 16.87 -40.86 16.03
N ILE A 595 16.66 -41.99 15.36
CA ILE A 595 15.87 -43.16 15.73
C ILE A 595 15.81 -44.04 14.47
N GLU A 596 16.56 -45.14 14.48
CA GLU A 596 16.20 -46.29 13.66
C GLU A 596 14.78 -46.71 14.07
N ARG A 597 13.88 -46.75 13.08
CA ARG A 597 12.49 -47.23 13.12
C ARG A 597 12.12 -47.98 14.41
N VAL A 598 11.41 -47.31 15.32
CA VAL A 598 10.58 -48.01 16.30
C VAL A 598 9.23 -48.31 15.60
N PRO A 599 8.81 -49.58 15.49
CA PRO A 599 7.51 -49.90 14.91
C PRO A 599 6.38 -49.43 15.84
N PHE A 600 5.36 -48.80 15.26
CA PHE A 600 4.11 -48.46 15.93
C PHE A 600 3.35 -49.76 16.33
N PRO A 601 2.77 -49.85 17.53
CA PRO A 601 1.58 -50.66 17.77
C PRO A 601 0.31 -49.97 17.25
#